data_AF-A0A929HNJ2-F1
#
_entry.id   AF-A0A929HNJ2-F1
#
_cell.length_a   1.000
_cell.length_b   1.000
_cell.length_c   1.000
_cell.angle_alpha   90.00
_cell.angle_beta   90.00
_cell.angle_gamma   90.00
#
_symmetry.space_group_name_H-M   'P 1'
#
loop_
_entity.id
_entity.type
_entity.pdbx_description
1 polymer ?
#
loop_
_entity_poly.entity_id
_entity_poly.type
_entity_poly.pdbx_seq_one_letter_code
_entity_poly.pdbx_strand_id
1 'polypeptide(L)'
;MKSGFDHKCAQHYDEWYQRPGGARVLKLERALIKRYLEPRPGERLLDIGSGTGIHLEWFKELGLQVTGLDASPYMLEQARSRLRAGADLHLGWAEHLPFEDNEFDLATLINTLEFAEDPEKALAEAFRVTNRRVVLGVLNKYALMAMHRRLRGLLEDNIYCQARFFSVWELKEMIKKIMGPISIQWGTALFFPPTLGKMTRSLEHHPFFQQNPLGAFIVMKVDISYRFITCKEPLKAPLHKKHGQLPQGSLKVFSPPPVWKEKHPPEAILRP
;
A
#
# COMPACT_ATOMS: atom_id res chain seq x y z
N MET A 1 20.17 -2.72 5.36
CA MET A 1 19.92 -1.27 5.46
C MET A 1 19.14 -1.02 6.77
N LYS A 2 19.46 0.02 7.55
CA LYS A 2 18.81 0.25 8.87
C LYS A 2 17.42 0.84 8.65
N SER A 3 16.35 0.19 9.12
CA SER A 3 15.05 0.86 9.23
C SER A 3 15.23 2.10 10.11
N GLY A 4 14.92 3.29 9.64
CA GLY A 4 15.05 4.54 10.41
C GLY A 4 14.13 4.63 11.66
N PHE A 5 13.50 3.53 12.03
CA PHE A 5 12.57 3.39 13.16
C PHE A 5 13.24 2.70 14.34
N ASP A 6 13.96 3.51 15.12
CA ASP A 6 14.53 3.12 16.40
C ASP A 6 13.45 3.05 17.51
N HIS A 7 13.78 2.43 18.64
CA HIS A 7 12.88 2.27 19.79
C HIS A 7 12.18 3.57 20.23
N LYS A 8 12.87 4.71 20.21
CA LYS A 8 12.31 6.02 20.57
C LYS A 8 11.21 6.47 19.60
N CYS A 9 11.39 6.25 18.29
CA CYS A 9 10.38 6.58 17.28
C CYS A 9 9.12 5.75 17.49
N ALA A 10 9.31 4.46 17.83
CA ALA A 10 8.21 3.54 18.07
C ALA A 10 7.36 3.98 19.28
N GLN A 11 7.98 4.42 20.39
CA GLN A 11 7.24 4.92 21.56
C GLN A 11 6.51 6.24 21.26
N HIS A 12 7.18 7.20 20.60
CA HIS A 12 6.60 8.52 20.33
C HIS A 12 5.45 8.48 19.31
N TYR A 13 5.45 7.48 18.42
CA TYR A 13 4.40 7.28 17.42
C TYR A 13 3.02 7.09 18.07
N ASP A 14 2.92 6.23 19.08
CA ASP A 14 1.66 5.95 19.77
C ASP A 14 1.20 7.14 20.62
N GLU A 15 2.14 7.84 21.27
CA GLU A 15 1.86 9.04 22.06
C GLU A 15 1.17 10.13 21.23
N TRP A 16 1.56 10.30 19.97
CA TRP A 16 0.94 11.28 19.08
C TRP A 16 -0.55 10.97 18.84
N TYR A 17 -0.88 9.69 18.58
CA TYR A 17 -2.25 9.24 18.36
C TYR A 17 -3.13 9.31 19.61
N GLN A 18 -2.54 9.23 20.81
CA GLN A 18 -3.28 9.38 22.07
C GLN A 18 -3.67 10.83 22.36
N ARG A 19 -3.01 11.83 21.75
CA ARG A 19 -3.38 13.24 21.90
C ARG A 19 -4.73 13.53 21.24
N PRO A 20 -5.54 14.47 21.74
CA PRO A 20 -6.86 14.77 21.15
C PRO A 20 -6.85 15.09 19.65
N GLY A 21 -5.78 15.73 19.17
CA GLY A 21 -5.56 15.98 17.73
C GLY A 21 -5.28 14.71 16.94
N GLY A 22 -4.37 13.86 17.41
CA GLY A 22 -4.01 12.59 16.76
C GLY A 22 -5.16 11.58 16.77
N ALA A 23 -5.91 11.49 17.87
CA ALA A 23 -7.10 10.63 17.96
C ALA A 23 -8.17 11.01 16.92
N ARG A 24 -8.34 12.30 16.65
CA ARG A 24 -9.22 12.79 15.58
C ARG A 24 -8.70 12.39 14.20
N VAL A 25 -7.40 12.55 13.96
CA VAL A 25 -6.77 12.17 12.68
C VAL A 25 -6.98 10.67 12.43
N LEU A 26 -6.63 9.82 13.40
CA LEU A 26 -6.80 8.37 13.32
C LEU A 26 -8.25 7.98 13.01
N LYS A 27 -9.22 8.63 13.65
CA LYS A 27 -10.65 8.38 13.39
C LYS A 27 -11.03 8.67 11.94
N LEU A 28 -10.53 9.77 11.37
CA LEU A 28 -10.82 10.17 9.99
C LEU A 28 -10.07 9.27 8.98
N GLU A 29 -8.82 8.94 9.24
CA GLU A 29 -8.03 7.98 8.46
C GLU A 29 -8.74 6.63 8.41
N ARG A 30 -9.08 6.06 9.56
CA ARG A 30 -9.83 4.79 9.68
C ARG A 30 -11.18 4.85 8.98
N ALA A 31 -11.93 5.94 9.10
CA ALA A 31 -13.21 6.08 8.40
C ALA A 31 -13.05 6.02 6.87
N LEU A 32 -12.02 6.70 6.35
CA LEU A 32 -11.72 6.68 4.92
C LEU A 32 -11.20 5.30 4.48
N ILE A 33 -10.25 4.72 5.21
CA ILE A 33 -9.71 3.38 4.96
C ILE A 33 -10.85 2.35 4.92
N LYS A 34 -11.75 2.35 5.92
CA LYS A 34 -12.89 1.41 5.97
C LYS A 34 -13.80 1.53 4.76
N ARG A 35 -14.05 2.76 4.28
CA ARG A 35 -14.89 3.02 3.12
C ARG A 35 -14.32 2.38 1.85
N TYR A 36 -13.00 2.42 1.67
CA TYR A 36 -12.33 1.86 0.49
C TYR A 36 -11.96 0.38 0.65
N LEU A 37 -11.63 -0.05 1.87
CA LEU A 37 -11.32 -1.44 2.17
C LEU A 37 -12.56 -2.34 2.03
N GLU A 38 -13.74 -1.81 2.39
CA GLU A 38 -15.03 -2.54 2.41
C GLU A 38 -14.91 -3.93 3.06
N PRO A 39 -14.39 -4.02 4.30
CA PRO A 39 -14.02 -5.28 4.91
C PRO A 39 -15.24 -6.16 5.20
N ARG A 40 -15.09 -7.48 5.03
CA ARG A 40 -16.09 -8.49 5.39
C ARG A 40 -15.53 -9.39 6.48
N PRO A 41 -16.32 -9.72 7.52
CA PRO A 41 -15.88 -10.63 8.57
C PRO A 41 -15.35 -11.95 7.99
N GLY A 42 -14.23 -12.42 8.54
CA GLY A 42 -13.54 -13.63 8.11
C GLY A 42 -12.54 -13.47 6.95
N GLU A 43 -12.52 -12.32 6.25
CA GLU A 43 -11.48 -12.06 5.25
C GLU A 43 -10.09 -11.98 5.89
N ARG A 44 -9.08 -12.51 5.18
CA ARG A 44 -7.67 -12.49 5.58
C ARG A 44 -7.03 -11.19 5.11
N LEU A 45 -6.53 -10.41 6.06
CA LEU A 45 -5.89 -9.12 5.81
C LEU A 45 -4.41 -9.15 6.19
N LEU A 46 -3.56 -8.72 5.26
CA LEU A 46 -2.15 -8.41 5.51
C LEU A 46 -1.94 -6.89 5.64
N ASP A 47 -1.46 -6.43 6.79
CA ASP A 47 -1.00 -5.05 6.96
C ASP A 47 0.52 -4.98 6.79
N ILE A 48 0.97 -4.38 5.70
CA ILE A 48 2.38 -4.28 5.29
C ILE A 48 2.93 -2.96 5.83
N GLY A 49 3.94 -3.03 6.69
CA GLY A 49 4.40 -1.91 7.53
C GLY A 49 3.46 -1.66 8.71
N SER A 50 3.05 -2.72 9.39
CA SER A 50 2.02 -2.67 10.45
C SER A 50 2.39 -1.83 11.68
N GLY A 51 3.65 -1.41 11.81
CA GLY A 51 4.12 -0.54 12.87
C GLY A 51 3.82 -1.10 14.26
N THR A 52 3.29 -0.25 15.15
CA THR A 52 2.89 -0.63 16.51
C THR A 52 1.60 -1.47 16.55
N GLY A 53 1.03 -1.83 15.39
CA GLY A 53 -0.20 -2.62 15.30
C GLY A 53 -1.49 -1.84 15.60
N ILE A 54 -1.45 -0.50 15.52
CA ILE A 54 -2.62 0.35 15.83
C ILE A 54 -3.78 0.09 14.86
N HIS A 55 -3.47 -0.21 13.60
CA HIS A 55 -4.48 -0.57 12.60
C HIS A 55 -4.89 -2.04 12.71
N LEU A 56 -3.96 -2.94 13.01
CA LEU A 56 -4.26 -4.36 13.24
C LEU A 56 -5.31 -4.59 14.32
N GLU A 57 -5.22 -3.89 15.45
CA GLU A 57 -6.21 -3.97 16.54
C GLU A 57 -7.61 -3.61 16.03
N TRP A 58 -7.69 -2.49 15.31
CA TRP A 58 -8.94 -2.02 14.72
C TRP A 58 -9.48 -2.96 13.63
N PHE A 59 -8.61 -3.55 12.81
CA PHE A 59 -9.03 -4.54 11.82
C PHE A 59 -9.61 -5.80 12.46
N LYS A 60 -9.08 -6.24 13.61
CA LYS A 60 -9.68 -7.33 14.39
C LYS A 60 -11.07 -6.99 14.90
N GLU A 61 -11.29 -5.76 15.38
CA GLU A 61 -12.61 -5.27 15.80
C GLU A 61 -13.63 -5.30 14.65
N LEU A 62 -13.16 -5.20 13.39
CA LEU A 62 -13.99 -5.33 12.19
C LEU A 62 -14.25 -6.80 11.78
N GLY A 63 -13.71 -7.77 12.53
CA GLY A 63 -13.90 -9.20 12.29
C GLY A 63 -12.95 -9.81 11.25
N LEU A 64 -11.83 -9.13 10.94
CA LEU A 64 -10.83 -9.63 10.00
C LEU A 64 -9.84 -10.60 10.67
N GLN A 65 -9.32 -11.54 9.88
CA GLN A 65 -8.18 -12.37 10.27
C GLN A 65 -6.90 -11.62 9.88
N VAL A 66 -6.20 -11.07 10.86
CA VAL A 66 -5.13 -10.10 10.60
C VAL A 66 -3.74 -10.73 10.69
N THR A 67 -2.90 -10.39 9.73
CA THR A 67 -1.46 -10.64 9.70
C THR A 67 -0.75 -9.30 9.55
N GLY A 68 0.29 -9.07 10.34
CA GLY A 68 1.11 -7.87 10.25
C GLY A 68 2.52 -8.20 9.81
N LEU A 69 3.11 -7.36 8.96
CA LEU A 69 4.52 -7.42 8.62
C LEU A 69 5.14 -6.04 8.85
N ASP A 70 6.32 -5.98 9.46
CA ASP A 70 7.08 -4.73 9.62
C ASP A 70 8.59 -5.01 9.60
N ALA A 71 9.37 -4.04 9.12
CA ALA A 71 10.83 -4.17 9.05
C ALA A 71 11.52 -3.87 10.40
N SER A 72 10.84 -3.16 11.31
CA SER A 72 11.38 -2.79 12.62
C SER A 72 10.98 -3.82 13.68
N PRO A 73 11.95 -4.50 14.33
CA PRO A 73 11.64 -5.41 15.43
C PRO A 73 11.01 -4.69 16.63
N TYR A 74 11.35 -3.41 16.85
CA TYR A 74 10.80 -2.60 17.95
C TYR A 74 9.32 -2.25 17.73
N MET A 75 8.92 -2.00 16.49
CA MET A 75 7.52 -1.81 16.13
C MET A 75 6.71 -3.08 16.40
N LEU A 76 7.23 -4.23 15.98
CA LEU A 76 6.58 -5.53 16.20
C LEU A 76 6.49 -5.91 17.67
N GLU A 77 7.47 -5.55 18.50
CA GLU A 77 7.41 -5.76 19.94
C GLU A 77 6.24 -5.01 20.58
N GLN A 78 6.01 -3.76 20.18
CA GLN A 78 4.85 -3.00 20.61
C GLN A 78 3.54 -3.57 20.05
N ALA A 79 3.53 -4.00 18.79
CA ALA A 79 2.36 -4.66 18.18
C ALA A 79 1.96 -5.92 18.95
N ARG A 80 2.93 -6.76 19.35
CA ARG A 80 2.68 -7.94 20.20
C ARG A 80 2.06 -7.56 21.53
N SER A 81 2.60 -6.53 22.18
CA SER A 81 2.12 -6.04 23.47
C SER A 81 0.70 -5.48 23.39
N ARG A 82 0.37 -4.75 22.31
CA ARG A 82 -0.97 -4.23 22.04
C ARG A 82 -1.97 -5.35 21.79
N LEU A 83 -1.64 -6.26 20.88
CA LEU A 83 -2.59 -7.25 20.40
C LEU A 83 -2.83 -8.38 21.40
N ARG A 84 -1.90 -8.60 22.36
CA ARG A 84 -1.90 -9.58 23.47
C ARG A 84 -2.01 -11.06 23.06
N ALA A 85 -2.75 -11.38 22.00
CA ALA A 85 -2.79 -12.60 21.21
C ALA A 85 -3.72 -12.38 19.98
N GLY A 86 -3.57 -13.18 18.92
CA GLY A 86 -4.53 -13.20 17.79
C GLY A 86 -4.21 -12.27 16.62
N ALA A 87 -2.93 -12.14 16.30
CA ALA A 87 -2.43 -11.64 15.01
C ALA A 87 -1.09 -12.31 14.74
N ASP A 88 -0.87 -12.75 13.51
CA ASP A 88 0.41 -13.29 13.08
C ASP A 88 1.33 -12.14 12.68
N LEU A 89 2.49 -12.02 13.31
CA LEU A 89 3.40 -10.88 13.16
C LEU A 89 4.75 -11.32 12.60
N HIS A 90 5.13 -10.77 11.45
CA HIS A 90 6.30 -11.16 10.69
C HIS A 90 7.31 -10.02 10.59
N LEU A 91 8.58 -10.31 10.88
CA LEU A 91 9.68 -9.40 10.60
C LEU A 91 10.05 -9.54 9.12
N GLY A 92 9.97 -8.46 8.35
CA GLY A 92 10.26 -8.50 6.92
C GLY A 92 10.18 -7.14 6.25
N TRP A 93 10.63 -7.09 5.00
CA TRP A 93 10.61 -5.88 4.18
C TRP A 93 9.41 -5.91 3.24
N ALA A 94 8.80 -4.73 2.98
CA ALA A 94 7.63 -4.62 2.11
C ALA A 94 7.95 -5.04 0.66
N GLU A 95 9.22 -4.91 0.26
CA GLU A 95 9.76 -5.28 -1.05
C GLU A 95 10.00 -6.79 -1.23
N HIS A 96 9.86 -7.58 -0.16
CA HIS A 96 10.15 -9.01 -0.12
C HIS A 96 9.22 -9.72 0.87
N LEU A 97 7.97 -9.93 0.46
CA LEU A 97 6.95 -10.51 1.33
C LEU A 97 7.11 -12.04 1.38
N PRO A 98 7.25 -12.64 2.58
CA PRO A 98 7.45 -14.08 2.76
C PRO A 98 6.14 -14.86 2.68
N PHE A 99 5.27 -14.48 1.75
CA PHE A 99 3.93 -15.02 1.57
C PHE A 99 3.73 -15.52 0.14
N GLU A 100 2.84 -16.48 -0.02
CA GLU A 100 2.48 -17.05 -1.31
C GLU A 100 1.62 -16.08 -2.12
N ASP A 101 1.58 -16.33 -3.44
CA ASP A 101 0.69 -15.58 -4.32
C ASP A 101 -0.76 -15.77 -3.88
N ASN A 102 -1.55 -14.69 -3.89
CA ASN A 102 -2.99 -14.72 -3.54
C ASN A 102 -3.32 -15.25 -2.12
N GLU A 103 -2.34 -15.25 -1.21
CA GLU A 103 -2.51 -15.71 0.15
C GLU A 103 -3.49 -14.87 0.96
N PHE A 104 -3.66 -13.58 0.65
CA PHE A 104 -4.56 -12.69 1.39
C PHE A 104 -5.73 -12.23 0.53
N ASP A 105 -6.87 -11.99 1.18
CA ASP A 105 -8.03 -11.37 0.53
C ASP A 105 -7.79 -9.86 0.39
N LEU A 106 -7.24 -9.26 1.44
CA LEU A 106 -7.00 -7.82 1.55
C LEU A 106 -5.53 -7.57 1.90
N ALA A 107 -4.95 -6.49 1.37
CA ALA A 107 -3.70 -5.94 1.89
C ALA A 107 -3.78 -4.43 2.09
N THR A 108 -3.10 -3.94 3.11
CA THR A 108 -2.98 -2.51 3.43
C THR A 108 -1.53 -2.07 3.47
N LEU A 109 -1.26 -0.87 2.95
CA LEU A 109 0.00 -0.13 3.15
C LEU A 109 -0.38 1.24 3.70
N ILE A 110 -0.35 1.41 5.02
CA ILE A 110 -0.79 2.66 5.68
C ILE A 110 0.43 3.36 6.27
N ASN A 111 0.80 4.50 5.70
CA ASN A 111 2.00 5.27 6.04
C ASN A 111 3.29 4.45 5.92
N THR A 112 3.30 3.43 5.05
CA THR A 112 4.41 2.50 4.83
C THR A 112 5.25 2.88 3.61
N LEU A 113 4.56 3.24 2.51
CA LEU A 113 5.19 3.42 1.20
C LEU A 113 6.20 4.58 1.21
N GLU A 114 5.99 5.55 2.09
CA GLU A 114 6.84 6.71 2.34
C GLU A 114 8.25 6.34 2.82
N PHE A 115 8.41 5.14 3.38
CA PHE A 115 9.65 4.63 3.94
C PHE A 115 10.22 3.44 3.16
N ALA A 116 9.52 2.96 2.14
CA ALA A 116 10.01 1.90 1.26
C ALA A 116 11.22 2.37 0.45
N GLU A 117 12.24 1.53 0.36
CA GLU A 117 13.43 1.79 -0.44
C GLU A 117 13.04 1.81 -1.93
N ASP A 118 12.26 0.80 -2.33
CA ASP A 118 11.65 0.67 -3.64
C ASP A 118 10.10 0.57 -3.51
N PRO A 119 9.40 1.72 -3.55
CA PRO A 119 7.95 1.77 -3.51
C PRO A 119 7.25 0.98 -4.61
N GLU A 120 7.80 0.91 -5.83
CA GLU A 120 7.18 0.14 -6.91
C GLU A 120 7.26 -1.36 -6.63
N LYS A 121 8.39 -1.84 -6.11
CA LYS A 121 8.55 -3.24 -5.71
C LYS A 121 7.69 -3.62 -4.53
N ALA A 122 7.57 -2.75 -3.52
CA ALA A 122 6.64 -2.96 -2.40
C ALA A 122 5.18 -3.09 -2.88
N LEU A 123 4.76 -2.25 -3.82
CA LEU A 123 3.44 -2.36 -4.45
C LEU A 123 3.29 -3.65 -5.26
N ALA A 124 4.30 -4.05 -6.02
CA ALA A 124 4.28 -5.28 -6.81
C ALA A 124 4.12 -6.52 -5.91
N GLU A 125 4.85 -6.59 -4.79
CA GLU A 125 4.68 -7.65 -3.80
C GLU A 125 3.30 -7.62 -3.14
N ALA A 126 2.81 -6.44 -2.77
CA ALA A 126 1.47 -6.30 -2.20
C ALA A 126 0.38 -6.81 -3.15
N PHE A 127 0.51 -6.52 -4.45
CA PHE A 127 -0.39 -7.08 -5.46
C PHE A 127 -0.22 -8.58 -5.54
N ARG A 128 1.00 -9.11 -5.67
CA ARG A 128 1.29 -10.55 -5.79
C ARG A 128 0.61 -11.39 -4.71
N VAL A 129 0.68 -10.97 -3.45
CA VAL A 129 0.15 -11.74 -2.32
C VAL A 129 -1.36 -11.57 -2.11
N THR A 130 -2.03 -10.67 -2.84
CA THR A 130 -3.41 -10.27 -2.57
C THR A 130 -4.36 -10.58 -3.71
N ASN A 131 -5.46 -11.28 -3.43
CA ASN A 131 -6.36 -11.80 -4.46
C ASN A 131 -7.58 -10.92 -4.77
N ARG A 132 -7.95 -9.96 -3.90
CA ARG A 132 -9.13 -9.10 -4.12
C ARG A 132 -8.81 -7.63 -4.07
N ARG A 133 -8.17 -7.13 -3.01
CA ARG A 133 -8.03 -5.68 -2.85
C ARG A 133 -6.81 -5.23 -2.09
N VAL A 134 -6.12 -4.25 -2.65
CA VAL A 134 -5.08 -3.50 -1.96
C VAL A 134 -5.55 -2.09 -1.67
N VAL A 135 -5.37 -1.64 -0.44
CA VAL A 135 -5.64 -0.27 -0.01
C VAL A 135 -4.35 0.41 0.46
N LEU A 136 -4.03 1.53 -0.18
CA LEU A 136 -2.91 2.39 0.17
C LEU A 136 -3.44 3.56 0.99
N GLY A 137 -2.82 3.86 2.13
CA GLY A 137 -2.99 5.08 2.89
C GLY A 137 -1.67 5.83 2.92
N VAL A 138 -1.57 6.99 2.28
CA VAL A 138 -0.30 7.74 2.21
C VAL A 138 -0.48 9.23 2.45
N LEU A 139 0.58 9.87 2.92
CA LEU A 139 0.63 11.30 3.16
C LEU A 139 0.77 12.09 1.85
N ASN A 140 -0.14 13.03 1.65
CA ASN A 140 -0.22 13.81 0.41
C ASN A 140 0.84 14.92 0.36
N LYS A 141 1.71 14.84 -0.66
CA LYS A 141 2.72 15.86 -0.97
C LYS A 141 2.15 17.27 -1.07
N TYR A 142 0.99 17.44 -1.71
CA TYR A 142 0.42 18.78 -1.97
C TYR A 142 -0.16 19.45 -0.73
N ALA A 143 -0.80 18.68 0.15
CA ALA A 143 -1.33 19.19 1.40
C ALA A 143 -0.19 19.61 2.34
N LEU A 144 0.89 18.83 2.39
CA LEU A 144 2.05 19.17 3.18
C LEU A 144 2.78 20.40 2.63
N MET A 145 2.89 20.56 1.30
CA MET A 145 3.42 21.81 0.71
C MET A 145 2.54 23.02 1.04
N ALA A 146 1.20 22.87 1.01
CA ALA A 146 0.27 23.93 1.38
C ALA A 146 0.35 24.28 2.88
N MET A 147 0.57 23.27 3.73
CA MET A 147 0.72 23.41 5.18
C MET A 147 2.10 23.96 5.57
N HIS A 148 3.18 23.51 4.93
CA HIS A 148 4.54 24.02 5.08
C HIS A 148 4.66 25.47 4.62
N ARG A 149 3.94 25.87 3.56
CA ARG A 149 3.80 27.29 3.17
C ARG A 149 3.06 28.13 4.21
N ARG A 150 2.12 27.53 4.96
CA ARG A 150 1.31 28.20 6.00
C ARG A 150 1.94 28.19 7.40
N LEU A 151 2.81 27.23 7.72
CA LEU A 151 3.32 26.97 9.07
C LEU A 151 4.85 27.01 9.17
N ARG A 152 5.49 27.94 8.45
CA ARG A 152 6.95 28.20 8.49
C ARG A 152 7.53 28.53 9.89
N GLY A 153 6.77 28.40 10.98
CA GLY A 153 7.21 28.72 12.34
C GLY A 153 6.77 27.75 13.44
N LEU A 154 6.28 26.52 13.15
CA LEU A 154 5.70 25.64 14.17
C LEU A 154 6.08 24.14 14.11
N LEU A 155 7.02 23.72 13.26
CA LEU A 155 7.33 22.29 13.11
C LEU A 155 8.54 21.91 13.98
N GLU A 156 8.26 21.24 15.10
CA GLU A 156 9.26 20.44 15.82
C GLU A 156 9.65 19.22 14.96
N ASP A 157 10.96 19.12 14.72
CA ASP A 157 11.62 18.12 13.90
C ASP A 157 11.67 16.73 14.58
N ASN A 158 11.44 15.66 13.80
CA ASN A 158 12.36 14.50 13.71
C ASN A 158 11.82 13.30 12.91
N ILE A 159 10.50 13.06 12.85
CA ILE A 159 9.98 11.80 12.25
C ILE A 159 9.76 11.93 10.73
N TYR A 160 9.48 13.13 10.23
CA TYR A 160 9.13 13.36 8.82
C TYR A 160 10.32 13.70 7.91
N CYS A 161 11.55 13.76 8.43
CA CYS A 161 12.72 14.24 7.67
C CYS A 161 13.21 13.26 6.60
N GLN A 162 12.77 11.98 6.62
CA GLN A 162 13.17 10.95 5.65
C GLN A 162 11.99 10.37 4.85
N ALA A 163 10.76 10.81 5.11
CA ALA A 163 9.58 10.28 4.44
C ALA A 163 9.46 10.83 2.99
N ARG A 164 9.28 9.93 2.03
CA ARG A 164 8.90 10.30 0.65
C ARG A 164 7.41 10.58 0.60
N PHE A 165 7.01 11.77 0.15
CA PHE A 165 5.59 12.10 -0.02
C PHE A 165 5.12 11.83 -1.44
N PHE A 166 3.90 11.30 -1.57
CA PHE A 166 3.31 10.96 -2.85
C PHE A 166 2.12 11.84 -3.18
N SER A 167 1.89 12.05 -4.47
CA SER A 167 0.65 12.58 -5.00
C SER A 167 -0.25 11.46 -5.53
N VAL A 168 -1.54 11.75 -5.66
CA VAL A 168 -2.51 10.84 -6.29
C VAL A 168 -2.06 10.41 -7.69
N TRP A 169 -1.40 11.30 -8.44
CA TRP A 169 -0.96 11.05 -9.81
C TRP A 169 0.27 10.14 -9.86
N GLU A 170 1.27 10.40 -9.01
CA GLU A 170 2.45 9.53 -8.89
C GLU A 170 2.04 8.09 -8.54
N LEU A 171 1.13 7.93 -7.55
CA LEU A 171 0.61 6.60 -7.18
C LEU A 171 -0.12 5.91 -8.33
N LYS A 172 -0.99 6.64 -9.05
CA LYS A 172 -1.71 6.08 -10.20
C LYS A 172 -0.77 5.60 -11.30
N GLU A 173 0.26 6.38 -11.62
CA GLU A 173 1.23 6.00 -12.65
C GLU A 173 2.05 4.77 -12.21
N MET A 174 2.48 4.70 -10.95
CA MET A 174 3.16 3.52 -10.41
C MET A 174 2.28 2.26 -10.50
N ILE A 175 1.02 2.35 -10.06
CA ILE A 175 0.10 1.21 -10.09
C ILE A 175 -0.18 0.77 -11.53
N LYS A 176 -0.38 1.73 -12.44
CA LYS A 176 -0.61 1.46 -13.87
C LYS A 176 0.61 0.83 -14.53
N LYS A 177 1.83 1.22 -14.14
CA LYS A 177 3.08 0.61 -14.63
C LYS A 177 3.18 -0.87 -14.23
N ILE A 178 2.73 -1.22 -13.01
CA ILE A 178 2.82 -2.58 -12.48
C ILE A 178 1.68 -3.47 -12.99
N MET A 179 0.43 -3.00 -12.86
CA MET A 179 -0.77 -3.82 -13.12
C MET A 179 -1.40 -3.59 -14.50
N GLY A 180 -0.93 -2.58 -15.25
CA GLY A 180 -1.58 -2.14 -16.48
C GLY A 180 -2.88 -1.38 -16.22
N PRO A 181 -3.81 -1.34 -17.19
CA PRO A 181 -5.10 -0.67 -17.03
C PRO A 181 -5.96 -1.39 -15.98
N ILE A 182 -6.11 -0.78 -14.80
CA ILE A 182 -6.90 -1.31 -13.69
C ILE A 182 -7.82 -0.24 -13.12
N SER A 183 -8.94 -0.66 -12.53
CA SER A 183 -9.85 0.26 -11.83
C SER A 183 -9.20 0.73 -10.53
N ILE A 184 -8.94 2.03 -10.45
CA ILE A 184 -8.38 2.68 -9.27
C ILE A 184 -9.42 3.65 -8.72
N GLN A 185 -9.84 3.42 -7.47
CA GLN A 185 -10.67 4.35 -6.73
C GLN A 185 -9.80 5.04 -5.70
N TRP A 186 -10.04 6.32 -5.42
CA TRP A 186 -9.27 7.05 -4.42
C TRP A 186 -10.13 8.13 -3.79
N GLY A 187 -9.70 8.58 -2.62
CA GLY A 187 -10.24 9.72 -1.93
C GLY A 187 -9.19 10.31 -1.00
N THR A 188 -9.47 11.48 -0.45
CA THR A 188 -8.59 12.11 0.54
C THR A 188 -9.38 12.57 1.76
N ALA A 189 -8.67 12.71 2.88
CA ALA A 189 -9.18 13.21 4.15
C ALA A 189 -8.25 14.30 4.70
N LEU A 190 -8.66 14.91 5.82
CA LEU A 190 -7.87 15.91 6.56
C LEU A 190 -7.64 17.21 5.76
N PHE A 191 -8.72 17.91 5.42
CA PHE A 191 -8.67 19.17 4.65
C PHE A 191 -8.39 20.41 5.50
N PHE A 192 -8.76 20.37 6.78
CA PHE A 192 -8.70 21.54 7.66
C PHE A 192 -7.86 21.24 8.90
N PRO A 193 -7.10 22.22 9.40
CA PRO A 193 -6.37 22.05 10.65
C PRO A 193 -7.35 21.77 11.80
N PRO A 194 -6.94 20.98 12.83
CA PRO A 194 -7.81 20.60 13.94
C PRO A 194 -8.40 21.79 14.72
N THR A 195 -7.80 22.98 14.57
CA THR A 195 -8.17 24.25 15.21
C THR A 195 -9.42 24.91 14.64
N LEU A 196 -9.82 24.60 13.40
CA LEU A 196 -11.06 25.11 12.82
C LEU A 196 -12.26 24.32 13.39
N GLY A 197 -13.17 25.02 14.08
CA GLY A 197 -14.20 24.49 14.99
C GLY A 197 -15.31 23.57 14.42
N LYS A 198 -16.45 23.48 15.13
CA LYS A 198 -17.47 22.43 14.92
C LYS A 198 -18.14 22.42 13.53
N MET A 199 -18.22 23.55 12.84
CA MET A 199 -18.94 23.68 11.57
C MET A 199 -18.27 23.00 10.38
N THR A 200 -16.93 22.89 10.36
CA THR A 200 -16.21 22.22 9.25
C THR A 200 -16.31 20.69 9.33
N ARG A 201 -16.75 20.13 10.47
CA ARG A 201 -16.86 18.68 10.73
C ARG A 201 -17.83 17.97 9.80
N SER A 202 -18.97 18.57 9.48
CA SER A 202 -19.97 17.94 8.62
C SER A 202 -19.56 17.99 7.14
N LEU A 203 -18.69 18.94 6.78
CA LEU A 203 -18.20 19.12 5.41
C LEU A 203 -17.12 18.10 5.06
N GLU A 204 -16.30 17.66 6.02
CA GLU A 204 -15.27 16.62 5.83
C GLU A 204 -15.85 15.24 5.46
N HIS A 205 -17.08 14.95 5.90
CA HIS A 205 -17.79 13.72 5.54
C HIS A 205 -18.52 13.81 4.20
N HIS A 206 -18.62 15.00 3.61
CA HIS A 206 -19.36 15.18 2.36
C HIS A 206 -18.55 14.59 1.18
N PRO A 207 -19.16 13.76 0.32
CA PRO A 207 -18.48 13.09 -0.80
C PRO A 207 -17.71 14.05 -1.73
N PHE A 208 -18.21 15.28 -1.87
CA PHE A 208 -17.59 16.36 -2.66
C PHE A 208 -16.17 16.70 -2.18
N PHE A 209 -15.93 16.77 -0.87
CA PHE A 209 -14.61 17.09 -0.36
C PHE A 209 -13.68 15.89 -0.48
N GLN A 210 -14.17 14.66 -0.28
CA GLN A 210 -13.32 13.46 -0.31
C GLN A 210 -12.74 13.13 -1.70
N GLN A 211 -13.27 13.70 -2.79
CA GLN A 211 -12.67 13.58 -4.13
C GLN A 211 -11.74 14.74 -4.50
N ASN A 212 -11.49 15.67 -3.57
CA ASN A 212 -10.56 16.76 -3.78
C ASN A 212 -9.11 16.26 -3.57
N PRO A 213 -8.17 16.49 -4.50
CA PRO A 213 -6.78 16.02 -4.38
C PRO A 213 -5.94 16.76 -3.32
N LEU A 214 -6.53 17.70 -2.55
CA LEU A 214 -5.81 18.55 -1.59
C LEU A 214 -5.89 18.09 -0.12
N GLY A 215 -6.57 16.98 0.20
CA GLY A 215 -6.59 16.45 1.57
C GLY A 215 -5.22 15.90 1.98
N ALA A 216 -4.86 16.01 3.27
CA ALA A 216 -3.53 15.61 3.76
C ALA A 216 -3.26 14.11 3.76
N PHE A 217 -4.30 13.29 3.76
CA PHE A 217 -4.19 11.83 3.71
C PHE A 217 -4.92 11.30 2.48
N ILE A 218 -4.22 10.56 1.63
CA ILE A 218 -4.77 9.89 0.45
C ILE A 218 -5.07 8.45 0.82
N VAL A 219 -6.27 7.98 0.46
CA VAL A 219 -6.60 6.56 0.42
C VAL A 219 -6.83 6.16 -1.02
N MET A 220 -6.16 5.09 -1.46
CA MET A 220 -6.29 4.54 -2.81
C MET A 220 -6.62 3.05 -2.73
N LYS A 221 -7.63 2.64 -3.48
CA LYS A 221 -8.12 1.28 -3.62
C LYS A 221 -7.80 0.77 -5.01
N VAL A 222 -7.26 -0.43 -5.06
CA VAL A 222 -7.05 -1.21 -6.29
C VAL A 222 -7.78 -2.54 -6.13
N ASP A 223 -8.77 -2.78 -6.99
CA ASP A 223 -9.44 -4.08 -7.06
C ASP A 223 -8.64 -5.01 -7.96
N ILE A 224 -8.12 -6.09 -7.37
CA ILE A 224 -7.31 -7.09 -8.04
C ILE A 224 -8.25 -8.09 -8.74
N SER A 225 -7.99 -8.30 -10.03
CA SER A 225 -8.66 -9.33 -10.82
C SER A 225 -7.62 -10.10 -11.61
N TYR A 226 -7.21 -11.26 -11.10
CA TYR A 226 -6.33 -12.15 -11.85
C TYR A 226 -7.14 -12.89 -12.91
N ARG A 227 -6.76 -12.69 -14.17
CA ARG A 227 -7.35 -13.44 -15.30
C ARG A 227 -6.82 -14.88 -15.40
N PHE A 228 -5.71 -15.18 -14.73
CA PHE A 228 -5.07 -16.49 -14.73
C PHE A 228 -4.62 -16.85 -13.31
N ILE A 229 -4.96 -18.06 -12.88
CA ILE A 229 -4.52 -18.66 -11.62
C ILE A 229 -3.54 -19.78 -11.99
N THR A 230 -2.30 -19.70 -11.50
CA THR A 230 -1.35 -20.80 -11.68
C THR A 230 -1.70 -21.93 -10.72
N CYS A 231 -2.34 -22.98 -11.23
CA CYS A 231 -2.60 -24.18 -10.43
C CYS A 231 -1.28 -24.90 -10.14
N LYS A 232 -0.91 -25.02 -8.85
CA LYS A 232 0.24 -25.82 -8.39
C LYS A 232 -0.10 -27.31 -8.25
N GLU A 233 -0.93 -27.86 -9.14
CA GLU A 233 -1.13 -29.31 -9.14
C GLU A 233 0.17 -29.98 -9.61
N PRO A 234 0.72 -30.96 -8.86
CA PRO A 234 1.88 -31.69 -9.34
C PRO A 234 1.52 -32.31 -10.69
N LEU A 235 2.39 -32.11 -11.69
CA LEU A 235 2.24 -32.70 -13.01
C LEU A 235 2.08 -34.23 -12.85
N LYS A 236 0.85 -34.73 -12.90
CA LYS A 236 0.54 -36.16 -12.78
C LYS A 236 0.93 -36.97 -14.02
N ALA A 237 1.42 -36.30 -15.06
CA ALA A 237 1.88 -36.94 -16.29
C ALA A 237 3.36 -37.30 -16.18
N PRO A 238 3.76 -38.57 -16.38
CA PRO A 238 5.18 -38.91 -16.49
C PRO A 238 5.79 -38.18 -17.70
N LEU A 239 6.87 -37.44 -17.47
CA LEU A 239 7.67 -36.83 -18.54
C LEU A 239 8.32 -37.96 -19.36
N HIS A 240 7.65 -38.40 -20.44
CA HIS A 240 8.26 -39.30 -21.41
C HIS A 240 9.36 -38.55 -22.17
N LYS A 241 10.62 -38.73 -21.76
CA LYS A 241 11.79 -38.40 -22.57
C LYS A 241 11.84 -39.36 -23.76
N LYS A 242 11.24 -39.00 -24.90
CA LYS A 242 11.60 -39.61 -26.18
C LYS A 242 12.90 -38.98 -26.67
N HIS A 243 13.99 -39.75 -26.64
CA HIS A 243 15.13 -39.50 -27.51
C HIS A 243 14.70 -39.69 -28.96
N GLY A 244 14.92 -38.68 -29.81
CA GLY A 244 14.69 -38.75 -31.26
C GLY A 244 13.36 -38.11 -31.72
N GLN A 245 13.52 -37.01 -32.48
CA GLN A 245 12.50 -36.27 -33.25
C GLN A 245 11.41 -35.55 -32.45
N LEU A 246 11.53 -34.22 -32.41
CA LEU A 246 10.46 -33.30 -32.03
C LEU A 246 9.25 -33.51 -32.96
N PRO A 247 8.04 -33.79 -32.45
CA PRO A 247 6.86 -33.82 -33.28
C PRO A 247 6.57 -32.40 -33.81
N GLN A 248 6.38 -32.28 -35.13
CA GLN A 248 5.77 -31.11 -35.76
C GLN A 248 4.32 -31.00 -35.29
N GLY A 249 4.14 -30.34 -34.15
CA GLY A 249 2.86 -29.89 -33.62
C GLY A 249 3.12 -28.55 -32.93
N SER A 250 2.45 -27.50 -33.39
CA SER A 250 2.70 -26.11 -33.01
C SER A 250 2.40 -25.86 -31.53
N LEU A 251 3.42 -26.01 -30.68
CA LEU A 251 3.45 -25.38 -29.36
C LEU A 251 3.45 -23.86 -29.59
N LYS A 252 2.29 -23.22 -29.46
CA LYS A 252 2.21 -21.76 -29.30
C LYS A 252 2.73 -21.41 -27.91
N VAL A 253 4.06 -21.34 -27.80
CA VAL A 253 4.72 -20.59 -26.74
C VAL A 253 4.38 -19.13 -27.01
N PHE A 254 3.42 -18.58 -26.26
CA PHE A 254 3.19 -17.15 -26.27
C PHE A 254 4.36 -16.50 -25.53
N SER A 255 5.29 -15.94 -26.29
CA SER A 255 6.31 -15.04 -25.76
C SER A 255 5.62 -13.88 -25.02
N PRO A 256 6.17 -13.42 -23.88
CA PRO A 256 5.69 -12.21 -23.25
C PRO A 256 5.75 -11.04 -24.25
N PRO A 257 4.81 -10.09 -24.20
CA PRO A 257 4.80 -8.97 -25.14
C PRO A 257 6.13 -8.20 -25.05
N PRO A 258 6.71 -7.80 -26.19
CA PRO A 258 8.02 -7.16 -26.21
C PRO A 258 7.98 -5.82 -25.48
N VAL A 259 8.99 -5.61 -24.64
CA VAL A 259 9.35 -4.35 -23.98
C VAL A 259 9.25 -3.19 -24.97
N TRP A 260 8.54 -2.13 -24.57
CA TRP A 260 8.36 -0.90 -25.34
C TRP A 260 9.72 -0.29 -25.71
N LYS A 261 10.14 -0.44 -26.97
CA LYS A 261 11.24 0.35 -27.54
C LYS A 261 10.71 1.72 -27.95
N GLU A 262 11.37 2.75 -27.45
CA GLU A 262 11.16 4.16 -27.75
C GLU A 262 11.10 4.40 -29.27
N LYS A 263 10.08 5.14 -29.72
CA LYS A 263 10.00 5.66 -31.08
C LYS A 263 10.81 6.95 -31.17
N HIS A 264 11.91 6.92 -31.92
CA HIS A 264 12.44 8.13 -32.58
C HIS A 264 12.02 8.11 -34.06
N PRO A 265 11.64 9.27 -34.64
CA PRO A 265 11.04 9.38 -35.97
C PRO A 265 12.08 9.29 -37.11
N PRO A 266 11.64 9.08 -38.37
CA PRO A 266 12.51 8.73 -39.48
C PRO A 266 12.96 9.96 -40.28
N GLU A 267 14.17 9.91 -40.83
CA GLU A 267 14.67 10.58 -42.05
C GLU A 267 16.22 10.47 -42.01
N ALA A 268 17.00 10.31 -43.08
CA ALA A 268 16.75 10.05 -44.49
C ALA A 268 18.06 9.44 -45.08
N ILE A 269 17.87 8.60 -46.09
CA ILE A 269 18.73 8.29 -47.24
C ILE A 269 20.04 9.08 -47.31
N LEU A 270 21.17 8.38 -47.44
CA LEU A 270 22.23 8.64 -48.43
C LEU A 270 23.17 7.40 -48.51
N ARG A 271 23.27 6.82 -49.71
CA ARG A 271 24.40 6.03 -50.22
C ARG A 271 24.89 6.76 -51.48
N PRO A 272 26.14 6.57 -51.95
CA PRO A 272 27.19 5.67 -51.46
C PRO A 272 28.26 6.37 -50.62
#